data_AF-A0A1M5R0P6-F1
#
_entry.id   AF-A0A1M5R0P6-F1
#
_cell.length_a   1.000
_cell.length_b   1.000
_cell.length_c   1.000
_cell.angle_alpha   90.00
_cell.angle_beta   90.00
_cell.angle_gamma   90.00
#
_symmetry.space_group_name_H-M   'P 1'
#
loop_
_entity.id
_entity.type
_entity.pdbx_description
1 polymer ?
#
loop_
_entity_poly.entity_id
_entity_poly.type
_entity_poly.pdbx_seq_one_letter_code
_entity_poly.pdbx_strand_id
1 'polypeptide(L)'
;MLKKQGLIILILFSLGIILMGCSNKDNMSINDEKIVNVSAEKKNETNMQNKPEEVKEEVKEEVKEEVKEEVKEEVKEEFKEEVKGEVKEEVKEEIKVEPKINKDKMVIVVDPGHGGTSNSEKEPNSPDSNTMKLKNVSGTSGVSSKLSEASLNLSVAVKLQKYLSDAGYEVVMTRTSGNETISNVERAEIGNEVNADLVIRIHADGSNDSSVHGASMLVPGNVGYAKDIYQKSGVYGKTILNALTSQVGMKNRGVILRNDITGFNWSKVPVVLVEMGYMSNPEEDKLLATDSYQEKIAKALYSGINESLK
;
A
#
# COMPACT_ATOMS: atom_id res chain seq x y z
N MET A 1 -36.13 20.51 -35.51
CA MET A 1 -34.69 20.29 -35.77
C MET A 1 -33.94 21.56 -35.44
N LEU A 2 -33.28 21.64 -34.27
CA LEU A 2 -32.38 22.73 -33.89
C LEU A 2 -31.08 22.09 -33.41
N LYS A 3 -29.99 22.36 -34.13
CA LYS A 3 -28.66 21.76 -33.96
C LYS A 3 -27.97 22.31 -32.71
N LYS A 4 -27.55 21.42 -31.82
CA LYS A 4 -26.56 21.67 -30.75
C LYS A 4 -25.20 21.98 -31.41
N GLN A 5 -24.59 23.10 -31.04
CA GLN A 5 -23.15 23.32 -31.25
C GLN A 5 -22.44 22.92 -29.95
N GLY A 6 -21.59 21.89 -30.03
CA GLY A 6 -20.73 21.45 -28.93
C GLY A 6 -19.44 22.27 -28.92
N LEU A 7 -19.12 22.84 -27.77
CA LEU A 7 -17.84 23.49 -27.50
C LEU A 7 -16.85 22.40 -27.05
N ILE A 8 -15.88 22.08 -27.91
CA ILE A 8 -14.76 21.19 -27.60
C ILE A 8 -13.67 22.04 -26.93
N ILE A 9 -13.46 21.84 -25.63
CA ILE A 9 -12.31 22.41 -24.91
C ILE A 9 -11.17 21.40 -25.02
N LEU A 10 -10.20 21.73 -25.88
CA LEU A 10 -8.94 21.00 -26.02
C LEU A 10 -7.97 21.53 -24.95
N ILE A 11 -7.64 20.75 -23.92
CA ILE A 11 -6.60 21.10 -22.96
C ILE A 11 -5.27 20.55 -23.50
N LEU A 12 -4.43 21.45 -24.01
CA LEU A 12 -3.07 21.17 -24.44
C LEU A 12 -2.15 21.10 -23.22
N PHE A 13 -1.49 19.95 -23.00
CA PHE A 13 -0.36 19.81 -22.08
C PHE A 13 0.90 20.33 -22.77
N SER A 14 1.44 21.47 -22.32
CA SER A 14 2.77 21.94 -22.72
C SER A 14 3.83 21.43 -21.73
N LEU A 15 4.65 20.49 -22.20
CA LEU A 15 5.92 20.10 -21.58
C LEU A 15 6.93 21.24 -21.74
N GLY A 16 7.30 21.89 -20.64
CA GLY A 16 8.34 22.92 -20.62
C GLY A 16 9.62 22.39 -19.98
N ILE A 17 10.58 21.97 -20.80
CA ILE A 17 11.97 21.71 -20.40
C ILE A 17 12.70 23.06 -20.40
N ILE A 18 13.21 23.50 -19.26
CA ILE A 18 14.16 24.62 -19.19
C ILE A 18 15.51 24.08 -18.69
N LEU A 19 16.44 23.98 -19.62
CA LEU A 19 17.88 23.95 -19.39
C LEU A 19 18.38 25.40 -19.39
N MET A 20 19.07 25.81 -18.32
CA MET A 20 20.10 26.85 -18.41
C MET A 20 21.00 26.81 -17.18
N GLY A 21 22.28 26.50 -17.41
CA GLY A 21 23.35 26.78 -16.46
C GLY A 21 23.93 28.17 -16.70
N CYS A 22 24.53 28.74 -15.66
CA CYS A 22 25.62 29.71 -15.74
C CYS A 22 26.47 29.61 -14.46
N SER A 23 27.76 29.89 -14.64
CA SER A 23 28.86 29.62 -13.72
C SER A 23 29.37 30.87 -13.02
N ASN A 24 29.92 30.65 -11.82
CA ASN A 24 31.01 31.32 -11.09
C ASN A 24 30.94 32.76 -10.52
N LYS A 25 31.18 32.77 -9.20
CA LYS A 25 32.13 33.54 -8.35
C LYS A 25 32.13 35.07 -8.39
N ASP A 26 31.86 35.68 -7.23
CA ASP A 26 32.91 36.19 -6.32
C ASP A 26 32.25 36.71 -5.01
N ASN A 27 32.89 36.46 -3.87
CA ASN A 27 32.78 37.35 -2.71
C ASN A 27 33.92 37.08 -1.71
N MET A 28 34.65 38.13 -1.40
CA MET A 28 35.71 38.23 -0.41
C MET A 28 35.33 39.34 0.56
N SER A 29 35.33 39.08 1.87
CA SER A 29 35.78 40.04 2.90
C SER A 29 35.94 39.34 4.25
N ILE A 30 37.01 39.73 4.94
CA ILE A 30 37.61 39.20 6.16
C ILE A 30 37.29 40.15 7.33
N ASN A 31 37.37 39.62 8.56
CA ASN A 31 37.86 40.20 9.85
C ASN A 31 36.93 39.72 10.98
N ASP A 32 37.41 39.12 12.08
CA ASP A 32 38.29 39.74 13.07
C ASP A 32 39.25 38.78 13.81
N GLU A 33 40.23 39.41 14.45
CA GLU A 33 41.50 38.97 15.05
C GLU A 33 41.47 38.28 16.44
N LYS A 34 42.59 37.56 16.71
CA LYS A 34 43.43 37.39 17.94
C LYS A 34 42.77 37.28 19.34
N ILE A 35 43.28 36.43 20.25
CA ILE A 35 44.53 36.63 21.03
C ILE A 35 45.08 35.28 21.59
N VAL A 36 46.40 35.26 21.79
CA VAL A 36 47.29 34.14 22.15
C VAL A 36 47.74 34.21 23.63
N ASN A 37 47.82 33.02 24.27
CA ASN A 37 48.64 32.51 25.41
C ASN A 37 48.80 33.28 26.73
N VAL A 38 48.81 32.54 27.86
CA VAL A 38 50.00 32.15 28.66
C VAL A 38 49.67 31.08 29.74
N SER A 39 50.42 29.96 29.68
CA SER A 39 51.06 29.10 30.72
C SER A 39 50.51 29.00 32.16
N ALA A 40 50.32 27.76 32.66
CA ALA A 40 51.20 27.14 33.67
C ALA A 40 50.89 25.64 33.94
N GLU A 41 51.99 24.88 34.02
CA GLU A 41 52.29 23.49 34.48
C GLU A 41 51.49 22.95 35.70
N LYS A 42 51.36 21.65 36.04
CA LYS A 42 51.98 20.35 35.67
C LYS A 42 51.25 19.17 36.38
N LYS A 43 51.38 17.98 35.76
CA LYS A 43 51.53 16.61 36.35
C LYS A 43 50.28 15.89 36.90
N ASN A 44 50.01 14.60 36.65
CA ASN A 44 50.80 13.42 36.25
C ASN A 44 49.89 12.45 35.44
N GLU A 45 50.30 11.92 34.28
CA GLU A 45 50.84 10.54 34.02
C GLU A 45 49.79 9.42 34.22
N THR A 46 49.51 8.45 33.32
CA THR A 46 50.24 7.78 32.20
C THR A 46 49.21 7.11 31.24
N ASN A 47 49.30 7.20 29.90
CA ASN A 47 50.05 6.37 28.91
C ASN A 47 49.64 4.87 28.89
N MET A 48 49.43 4.13 27.79
CA MET A 48 49.50 4.33 26.34
C MET A 48 48.80 3.13 25.66
N GLN A 49 48.44 3.30 24.39
CA GLN A 49 47.86 2.32 23.48
C GLN A 49 48.96 1.45 22.83
N ASN A 50 48.71 0.14 22.63
CA ASN A 50 48.92 -0.66 21.39
C ASN A 50 49.21 -2.16 21.64
N LYS A 51 48.54 -3.01 20.82
CA LYS A 51 48.78 -4.45 20.50
C LYS A 51 50.20 -4.66 19.88
N PRO A 52 50.80 -5.87 19.74
CA PRO A 52 50.23 -7.13 19.16
C PRO A 52 50.74 -8.49 19.75
N GLU A 53 50.18 -9.62 19.23
CA GLU A 53 50.74 -11.02 19.13
C GLU A 53 51.29 -11.74 20.40
N GLU A 54 51.44 -13.06 20.52
CA GLU A 54 50.78 -14.32 20.09
C GLU A 54 51.44 -15.42 20.99
N VAL A 55 50.77 -16.58 21.20
CA VAL A 55 51.37 -17.93 21.45
C VAL A 55 51.73 -18.46 22.88
N LYS A 56 51.29 -19.73 23.12
CA LYS A 56 51.77 -20.86 24.00
C LYS A 56 51.37 -20.89 25.50
N GLU A 57 51.01 -22.01 26.16
CA GLU A 57 51.28 -23.49 26.04
C GLU A 57 50.03 -24.32 26.50
N GLU A 58 49.61 -25.42 25.82
CA GLU A 58 49.88 -26.89 26.02
C GLU A 58 49.32 -27.49 27.36
N VAL A 59 48.62 -28.65 27.44
CA VAL A 59 48.93 -30.07 27.11
C VAL A 59 47.58 -30.88 27.14
N LYS A 60 47.10 -31.55 26.07
CA LYS A 60 47.22 -32.96 25.59
C LYS A 60 46.61 -34.11 26.45
N GLU A 61 45.71 -34.91 25.83
CA GLU A 61 45.74 -36.38 25.57
C GLU A 61 44.46 -36.75 24.76
N GLU A 62 44.50 -37.20 23.49
CA GLU A 62 44.78 -38.57 22.95
C GLU A 62 43.68 -39.61 23.32
N VAL A 63 43.11 -40.51 22.49
CA VAL A 63 43.48 -41.13 21.19
C VAL A 63 42.33 -42.08 20.70
N LYS A 64 42.07 -42.11 19.36
CA LYS A 64 41.74 -43.24 18.42
C LYS A 64 40.59 -44.24 18.69
N GLU A 65 40.00 -45.03 17.77
CA GLU A 65 39.97 -45.25 16.30
C GLU A 65 38.81 -46.27 16.04
N GLU A 66 38.21 -46.23 14.83
CA GLU A 66 37.64 -47.33 14.01
C GLU A 66 36.52 -48.26 14.60
N VAL A 67 35.41 -48.56 13.92
CA VAL A 67 35.26 -49.45 12.74
C VAL A 67 33.90 -49.21 12.04
N LYS A 68 33.88 -49.52 10.74
CA LYS A 68 32.84 -49.47 9.70
C LYS A 68 31.61 -50.39 9.92
N GLU A 69 30.64 -50.18 9.02
CA GLU A 69 29.45 -51.00 8.65
C GLU A 69 28.20 -50.73 9.52
N GLU A 70 27.07 -50.23 9.02
CA GLU A 70 26.27 -50.70 7.87
C GLU A 70 25.67 -49.57 6.99
N VAL A 71 25.99 -49.67 5.70
CA VAL A 71 25.20 -49.55 4.45
C VAL A 71 23.97 -48.62 4.37
N LYS A 72 24.06 -47.73 3.37
CA LYS A 72 23.01 -46.92 2.73
C LYS A 72 22.09 -47.75 1.82
N GLU A 73 20.97 -47.13 1.46
CA GLU A 73 20.12 -47.34 0.26
C GLU A 73 18.90 -48.24 0.46
N GLU A 74 17.72 -47.62 0.38
CA GLU A 74 16.58 -48.21 -0.30
C GLU A 74 15.69 -47.09 -0.87
N VAL A 75 16.03 -46.69 -2.10
CA VAL A 75 15.14 -46.06 -3.05
C VAL A 75 15.23 -46.92 -4.32
N LYS A 76 14.08 -47.48 -4.73
CA LYS A 76 13.78 -48.17 -6.00
C LYS A 76 14.39 -49.58 -6.18
N GLU A 77 13.54 -50.59 -6.23
CA GLU A 77 13.06 -51.21 -7.47
C GLU A 77 12.24 -52.48 -7.15
N GLU A 78 10.91 -52.39 -7.30
CA GLU A 78 10.14 -53.55 -7.77
C GLU A 78 9.58 -53.17 -9.16
N PHE A 79 10.20 -53.75 -10.19
CA PHE A 79 9.85 -53.61 -11.59
C PHE A 79 8.96 -54.80 -12.01
N LYS A 80 7.81 -54.47 -12.58
CA LYS A 80 7.10 -55.09 -13.72
C LYS A 80 6.56 -56.54 -13.65
N GLU A 81 5.24 -56.63 -13.76
CA GLU A 81 4.51 -57.29 -14.88
C GLU A 81 3.15 -56.58 -15.03
N GLU A 82 3.04 -55.58 -15.90
CA GLU A 82 2.48 -55.64 -17.26
C GLU A 82 0.97 -56.01 -17.36
N VAL A 83 0.10 -54.99 -17.29
CA VAL A 83 -1.05 -54.90 -18.21
C VAL A 83 -1.10 -53.47 -18.74
N LYS A 84 -0.79 -53.34 -20.04
CA LYS A 84 -1.03 -52.16 -20.86
C LYS A 84 -2.52 -51.82 -20.89
N GLY A 85 -2.84 -50.55 -20.68
CA GLY A 85 -4.15 -49.98 -20.98
C GLY A 85 -4.07 -48.46 -20.87
N GLU A 86 -4.22 -47.78 -22.00
CA GLU A 86 -4.18 -46.33 -22.19
C GLU A 86 -5.03 -45.57 -21.15
N VAL A 87 -4.46 -44.54 -20.51
CA VAL A 87 -5.26 -43.52 -19.81
C VAL A 87 -4.80 -42.13 -20.24
N LYS A 88 -5.77 -41.41 -20.79
CA LYS A 88 -5.71 -40.08 -21.37
C LYS A 88 -5.42 -39.00 -20.32
N GLU A 89 -4.94 -37.86 -20.80
CA GLU A 89 -4.90 -36.58 -20.09
C GLU A 89 -6.22 -36.30 -19.36
N GLU A 90 -6.16 -36.23 -18.03
CA GLU A 90 -7.22 -35.63 -17.21
C GLU A 90 -6.71 -34.33 -16.59
N VAL A 91 -7.23 -33.24 -17.17
CA VAL A 91 -7.60 -31.94 -16.60
C VAL A 91 -7.12 -31.69 -15.17
N LYS A 92 -6.17 -30.76 -15.01
CA LYS A 92 -5.99 -30.02 -13.75
C LYS A 92 -7.22 -29.13 -13.54
N GLU A 93 -8.22 -29.62 -12.82
CA GLU A 93 -9.19 -28.73 -12.17
C GLU A 93 -8.46 -27.95 -11.08
N GLU A 94 -8.30 -26.64 -11.28
CA GLU A 94 -8.01 -25.70 -10.19
C GLU A 94 -9.16 -25.77 -9.19
N ILE A 95 -8.92 -26.41 -8.04
CA ILE A 95 -9.79 -26.31 -6.88
C ILE A 95 -9.76 -24.85 -6.43
N LYS A 96 -10.77 -24.06 -6.85
CA LYS A 96 -11.08 -22.77 -6.22
C LYS A 96 -11.53 -23.06 -4.80
N VAL A 97 -10.62 -22.88 -3.84
CA VAL A 97 -10.99 -22.88 -2.42
C VAL A 97 -11.74 -21.60 -2.17
N GLU A 98 -13.08 -21.66 -2.17
CA GLU A 98 -13.91 -20.53 -1.77
C GLU A 98 -13.55 -20.13 -0.33
N PRO A 99 -13.36 -18.82 -0.05
CA PRO A 99 -13.08 -18.37 1.31
C PRO A 99 -14.26 -18.76 2.20
N LYS A 100 -13.98 -19.51 3.28
CA LYS A 100 -14.99 -19.89 4.29
C LYS A 100 -15.38 -18.68 5.13
N ILE A 101 -16.23 -17.83 4.59
CA ILE A 101 -16.75 -16.63 5.26
C ILE A 101 -17.86 -17.02 6.22
N ASN A 102 -17.78 -16.52 7.45
CA ASN A 102 -18.85 -16.68 8.42
C ASN A 102 -20.01 -15.75 8.05
N LYS A 103 -21.11 -16.32 7.56
CA LYS A 103 -22.30 -15.59 7.11
C LYS A 103 -23.07 -14.87 8.23
N ASP A 104 -22.78 -15.17 9.50
CA ASP A 104 -23.41 -14.50 10.65
C ASP A 104 -22.67 -13.20 11.03
N LYS A 105 -21.50 -12.93 10.42
CA LYS A 105 -20.72 -11.72 10.63
C LYS A 105 -20.89 -10.77 9.46
N MET A 106 -20.86 -9.48 9.77
CA MET A 106 -20.70 -8.47 8.72
C MET A 106 -19.31 -8.59 8.09
N VAL A 107 -19.27 -8.52 6.76
CA VAL A 107 -18.06 -8.71 5.96
C VAL A 107 -17.55 -7.37 5.45
N ILE A 108 -16.32 -7.03 5.80
CA ILE A 108 -15.65 -5.81 5.35
C ILE A 108 -14.50 -6.19 4.44
N VAL A 109 -14.50 -5.66 3.22
CA VAL A 109 -13.36 -5.79 2.32
C VAL A 109 -12.49 -4.55 2.48
N VAL A 110 -11.23 -4.76 2.81
CA VAL A 110 -10.22 -3.71 2.88
C VAL A 110 -9.34 -3.83 1.64
N ASP A 111 -9.31 -2.78 0.84
CA ASP A 111 -8.57 -2.72 -0.41
C ASP A 111 -7.39 -1.75 -0.29
N PRO A 112 -6.17 -2.22 0.01
CA PRO A 112 -5.00 -1.38 -0.07
C PRO A 112 -4.71 -1.06 -1.55
N GLY A 113 -4.91 0.21 -1.93
CA GLY A 113 -4.72 0.68 -3.29
C GLY A 113 -3.33 0.37 -3.85
N HIS A 114 -3.23 0.27 -5.17
CA HIS A 114 -2.00 -0.08 -5.90
C HIS A 114 -1.43 -1.45 -5.49
N GLY A 115 -0.17 -1.72 -5.81
CA GLY A 115 0.49 -3.00 -5.56
C GLY A 115 1.07 -3.59 -6.84
N GLY A 116 2.07 -4.45 -6.67
CA GLY A 116 2.77 -5.12 -7.75
C GLY A 116 3.36 -4.15 -8.77
N THR A 117 3.51 -4.62 -9.99
CA THR A 117 3.96 -3.80 -11.12
C THR A 117 2.78 -3.07 -11.77
N SER A 118 3.04 -1.86 -12.28
CA SER A 118 2.04 -1.17 -13.10
C SER A 118 1.69 -2.03 -14.32
N ASN A 119 0.40 -2.22 -14.58
CA ASN A 119 -0.08 -2.96 -15.74
C ASN A 119 -0.56 -1.98 -16.81
N SER A 120 0.06 -2.01 -17.99
CA SER A 120 -0.32 -1.16 -19.14
C SER A 120 -1.58 -1.65 -19.86
N GLU A 121 -2.04 -2.87 -19.57
CA GLU A 121 -3.32 -3.38 -20.04
C GLU A 121 -4.48 -2.55 -19.51
N LYS A 122 -5.55 -2.55 -20.29
CA LYS A 122 -6.75 -1.78 -19.99
C LYS A 122 -7.95 -2.68 -19.71
N GLU A 123 -8.91 -2.12 -19.00
CA GLU A 123 -10.20 -2.71 -18.65
C GLU A 123 -11.30 -1.66 -18.82
N PRO A 124 -12.55 -2.06 -19.07
CA PRO A 124 -13.67 -1.14 -19.20
C PRO A 124 -13.94 -0.38 -17.90
N ASN A 125 -14.16 0.94 -17.99
CA ASN A 125 -14.44 1.83 -16.85
C ASN A 125 -15.70 1.42 -16.05
N SER A 126 -16.66 0.78 -16.69
CA SER A 126 -17.87 0.21 -16.08
C SER A 126 -18.34 -0.98 -16.93
N PRO A 127 -19.20 -1.88 -16.42
CA PRO A 127 -19.67 -3.05 -17.17
C PRO A 127 -20.15 -2.76 -18.60
N ASP A 128 -20.86 -1.63 -18.78
CA ASP A 128 -21.44 -1.25 -20.07
C ASP A 128 -20.61 -0.18 -20.84
N SER A 129 -19.38 0.12 -20.42
CA SER A 129 -18.60 1.24 -20.97
C SER A 129 -17.59 0.82 -22.03
N ASN A 130 -17.58 1.54 -23.16
CA ASN A 130 -16.52 1.46 -24.17
C ASN A 130 -15.25 2.25 -23.80
N THR A 131 -15.31 3.11 -22.78
CA THR A 131 -14.13 3.80 -22.24
C THR A 131 -13.28 2.81 -21.45
N MET A 132 -12.02 2.66 -21.86
CA MET A 132 -11.05 1.76 -21.24
C MET A 132 -10.07 2.53 -20.35
N LYS A 133 -9.74 1.98 -19.18
CA LYS A 133 -8.79 2.52 -18.20
C LYS A 133 -7.70 1.50 -17.89
N LEU A 134 -6.55 1.95 -17.41
CA LEU A 134 -5.48 1.06 -16.95
C LEU A 134 -5.97 0.17 -15.82
N LYS A 135 -5.61 -1.12 -15.86
CA LYS A 135 -5.95 -2.10 -14.83
C LYS A 135 -5.37 -1.75 -13.46
N ASN A 136 -4.13 -1.27 -13.44
CA ASN A 136 -3.42 -0.89 -12.22
C ASN A 136 -2.38 0.19 -12.54
N VAL A 137 -2.23 1.16 -11.64
CA VAL A 137 -1.18 2.19 -11.71
C VAL A 137 -0.33 2.13 -10.45
N SER A 138 0.90 2.66 -10.50
CA SER A 138 1.85 2.58 -9.38
C SER A 138 1.44 3.41 -8.15
N GLY A 139 0.59 4.41 -8.33
CA GLY A 139 0.31 5.42 -7.31
C GLY A 139 1.38 6.50 -7.26
N THR A 140 1.25 7.40 -6.28
CA THR A 140 2.21 8.46 -5.98
C THR A 140 3.31 7.99 -5.00
N SER A 141 4.21 8.90 -4.62
CA SER A 141 5.23 8.67 -3.59
C SER A 141 5.45 9.93 -2.76
N GLY A 142 5.85 9.73 -1.51
CA GLY A 142 6.20 10.79 -0.57
C GLY A 142 7.34 11.67 -1.07
N VAL A 143 7.11 12.98 -1.12
CA VAL A 143 8.13 13.94 -1.60
C VAL A 143 9.35 14.03 -0.67
N SER A 144 9.17 13.81 0.63
CA SER A 144 10.20 13.79 1.67
C SER A 144 10.63 12.37 2.04
N SER A 145 9.68 11.51 2.38
CA SER A 145 9.92 10.16 2.92
C SER A 145 10.35 9.15 1.86
N LYS A 146 9.99 9.40 0.59
CA LYS A 146 10.08 8.45 -0.53
C LYS A 146 9.27 7.16 -0.35
N LEU A 147 8.43 7.09 0.68
CA LEU A 147 7.48 6.00 0.86
C LEU A 147 6.54 5.97 -0.35
N SER A 148 6.35 4.80 -0.95
CA SER A 148 5.37 4.64 -2.03
C SER A 148 3.96 4.62 -1.47
N GLU A 149 2.99 5.11 -2.25
CA GLU A 149 1.59 5.05 -1.88
C GLU A 149 1.14 3.59 -1.64
N ALA A 150 1.57 2.66 -2.50
CA ALA A 150 1.26 1.24 -2.35
C ALA A 150 1.72 0.66 -1.00
N SER A 151 2.91 1.04 -0.51
CA SER A 151 3.43 0.60 0.79
C SER A 151 2.67 1.26 1.94
N LEU A 152 2.42 2.56 1.85
CA LEU A 152 1.62 3.29 2.85
C LEU A 152 0.21 2.69 3.00
N ASN A 153 -0.48 2.49 1.87
CA ASN A 153 -1.84 1.93 1.84
C ASN A 153 -1.88 0.54 2.49
N LEU A 154 -0.90 -0.32 2.19
CA LEU A 154 -0.82 -1.65 2.79
C LEU A 154 -0.61 -1.59 4.31
N SER A 155 0.30 -0.75 4.79
CA SER A 155 0.56 -0.61 6.22
C SER A 155 -0.68 -0.14 7.00
N VAL A 156 -1.39 0.86 6.49
CA VAL A 156 -2.63 1.34 7.12
C VAL A 156 -3.74 0.29 7.03
N ALA A 157 -3.85 -0.42 5.91
CA ALA A 157 -4.86 -1.46 5.70
C ALA A 157 -4.68 -2.65 6.65
N VAL A 158 -3.44 -3.11 6.89
CA VAL A 158 -3.15 -4.18 7.86
C VAL A 158 -3.53 -3.77 9.29
N LYS A 159 -3.25 -2.52 9.67
CA LYS A 159 -3.67 -1.98 10.97
C LYS A 159 -5.19 -1.90 11.08
N LEU A 160 -5.87 -1.42 10.02
CA LEU A 160 -7.33 -1.35 9.96
C LEU A 160 -7.95 -2.75 10.04
N GLN A 161 -7.40 -3.74 9.33
CA GLN A 161 -7.82 -5.13 9.42
C GLN A 161 -7.78 -5.62 10.86
N LYS A 162 -6.72 -5.34 11.61
CA LYS A 162 -6.62 -5.71 13.02
C LYS A 162 -7.77 -5.12 13.84
N TYR A 163 -8.04 -3.82 13.74
CA TYR A 163 -9.14 -3.18 14.49
C TYR A 163 -10.51 -3.76 14.13
N LEU A 164 -10.76 -4.05 12.86
CA LEU A 164 -12.01 -4.63 12.39
C LEU A 164 -12.17 -6.08 12.89
N SER A 165 -11.14 -6.90 12.75
CA SER A 165 -11.16 -8.30 13.22
C SER A 165 -11.34 -8.38 14.74
N ASP A 166 -10.65 -7.52 15.52
CA ASP A 166 -10.80 -7.45 16.98
C ASP A 166 -12.22 -7.01 17.40
N ALA A 167 -12.90 -6.23 16.56
CA ALA A 167 -14.30 -5.82 16.76
C ALA A 167 -15.32 -6.88 16.29
N GLY A 168 -14.87 -8.01 15.75
CA GLY A 168 -15.72 -9.15 15.38
C GLY A 168 -16.18 -9.18 13.93
N TYR A 169 -15.76 -8.23 13.09
CA TYR A 169 -16.02 -8.27 11.65
C TYR A 169 -15.26 -9.42 10.98
N GLU A 170 -15.83 -9.96 9.91
CA GLU A 170 -15.08 -10.78 8.97
C GLU A 170 -14.37 -9.85 7.98
N VAL A 171 -13.05 -9.97 7.84
CA VAL A 171 -12.25 -9.03 7.05
C VAL A 171 -11.54 -9.73 5.90
N VAL A 172 -11.83 -9.29 4.68
CA VAL A 172 -11.20 -9.78 3.46
C VAL A 172 -10.27 -8.70 2.92
N MET A 173 -9.01 -9.04 2.66
CA MET A 173 -8.05 -8.13 2.04
C MET A 173 -7.99 -8.40 0.53
N THR A 174 -8.00 -7.37 -0.31
CA THR A 174 -7.83 -7.55 -1.77
C THR A 174 -6.40 -7.91 -2.17
N ARG A 175 -5.44 -7.57 -1.31
CA ARG A 175 -4.04 -8.02 -1.40
C ARG A 175 -3.40 -8.04 -0.02
N THR A 176 -2.41 -8.91 0.16
CA THR A 176 -1.70 -9.06 1.46
C THR A 176 -0.21 -8.72 1.39
N SER A 177 0.35 -8.61 0.18
CA SER A 177 1.74 -8.22 -0.05
C SER A 177 1.86 -7.02 -1.00
N GLY A 178 3.06 -6.45 -1.06
CA GLY A 178 3.39 -5.35 -1.97
C GLY A 178 3.55 -5.77 -3.44
N ASN A 179 3.74 -7.08 -3.71
CA ASN A 179 4.08 -7.58 -5.06
C ASN A 179 2.87 -8.11 -5.84
N GLU A 180 1.70 -8.21 -5.21
CA GLU A 180 0.46 -8.65 -5.85
C GLU A 180 -0.07 -7.55 -6.80
N THR A 181 -0.09 -7.86 -8.10
CA THR A 181 -0.75 -7.04 -9.12
C THR A 181 -2.18 -7.52 -9.29
N ILE A 182 -3.15 -6.69 -8.90
CA ILE A 182 -4.59 -6.96 -9.06
C ILE A 182 -5.27 -5.74 -9.70
N SER A 183 -6.12 -5.98 -10.70
CA SER A 183 -6.84 -4.95 -11.46
C SER A 183 -7.96 -4.29 -10.65
N ASN A 184 -8.51 -3.16 -11.12
CA ASN A 184 -9.62 -2.54 -10.40
C ASN A 184 -10.93 -3.30 -10.56
N VAL A 185 -11.13 -4.01 -11.68
CA VAL A 185 -12.29 -4.91 -11.84
C VAL A 185 -12.18 -6.07 -10.85
N GLU A 186 -11.03 -6.74 -10.77
CA GLU A 186 -10.83 -7.85 -9.82
C GLU A 186 -11.02 -7.41 -8.36
N ARG A 187 -10.51 -6.24 -7.97
CA ARG A 187 -10.75 -5.67 -6.62
C ARG A 187 -12.23 -5.46 -6.33
N ALA A 188 -13.02 -5.02 -7.31
CA ALA A 188 -14.46 -4.85 -7.16
C ALA A 188 -15.18 -6.20 -7.07
N GLU A 189 -14.79 -7.17 -7.88
CA GLU A 189 -15.39 -8.50 -7.88
C GLU A 189 -15.12 -9.26 -6.58
N ILE A 190 -13.96 -9.10 -5.95
CA ILE A 190 -13.71 -9.67 -4.59
C ILE A 190 -14.83 -9.24 -3.62
N GLY A 191 -15.21 -7.96 -3.63
CA GLY A 191 -16.30 -7.46 -2.78
C GLY A 191 -17.68 -8.00 -3.16
N ASN A 192 -17.92 -8.19 -4.46
CA ASN A 192 -19.17 -8.75 -4.96
C ASN A 192 -19.30 -10.23 -4.60
N GLU A 193 -18.24 -11.03 -4.79
CA GLU A 193 -18.21 -12.47 -4.56
C GLU A 193 -18.48 -12.82 -3.09
N VAL A 194 -17.95 -12.02 -2.17
CA VAL A 194 -18.13 -12.21 -0.74
C VAL A 194 -19.38 -11.54 -0.17
N ASN A 195 -20.17 -10.87 -1.01
CA ASN A 195 -21.33 -10.06 -0.61
C ASN A 195 -20.99 -9.09 0.53
N ALA A 196 -19.89 -8.34 0.40
CA ALA A 196 -19.41 -7.46 1.45
C ALA A 196 -20.46 -6.41 1.88
N ASP A 197 -20.54 -6.12 3.18
CA ASP A 197 -21.36 -5.02 3.71
C ASP A 197 -20.76 -3.65 3.37
N LEU A 198 -19.43 -3.61 3.24
CA LEU A 198 -18.65 -2.45 2.82
C LEU A 198 -17.31 -2.88 2.21
N VAL A 199 -16.95 -2.27 1.09
CA VAL A 199 -15.58 -2.23 0.57
C VAL A 199 -14.98 -0.85 0.90
N ILE A 200 -13.88 -0.81 1.64
CA ILE A 200 -13.09 0.41 1.86
C ILE A 200 -11.76 0.34 1.12
N ARG A 201 -11.55 1.26 0.18
CA ARG A 201 -10.32 1.40 -0.57
C ARG A 201 -9.42 2.45 0.09
N ILE A 202 -8.19 2.07 0.42
CA ILE A 202 -7.22 2.91 1.12
C ILE A 202 -6.25 3.49 0.11
N HIS A 203 -6.19 4.82 0.01
CA HIS A 203 -5.31 5.59 -0.87
C HIS A 203 -4.72 6.81 -0.16
N ALA A 204 -3.69 7.41 -0.76
CA ALA A 204 -3.20 8.73 -0.40
C ALA A 204 -2.92 9.56 -1.65
N ASP A 205 -3.23 10.85 -1.58
CA ASP A 205 -3.33 11.70 -2.77
C ASP A 205 -1.98 12.35 -3.13
N GLY A 206 -1.91 12.88 -4.33
CA GLY A 206 -0.82 13.70 -4.84
C GLY A 206 -1.35 14.90 -5.60
N SER A 207 -0.79 16.08 -5.34
CA SER A 207 -1.13 17.34 -5.99
C SER A 207 0.13 18.03 -6.53
N ASN A 208 -0.02 18.77 -7.62
CA ASN A 208 1.02 19.68 -8.12
C ASN A 208 1.21 20.91 -7.20
N ASP A 209 0.21 21.21 -6.36
CA ASP A 209 0.30 22.21 -5.31
C ASP A 209 0.66 21.50 -3.99
N SER A 210 1.90 21.70 -3.53
CA SER A 210 2.45 21.09 -2.32
C SER A 210 1.85 21.64 -1.02
N SER A 211 1.06 22.72 -1.08
CA SER A 211 0.34 23.24 0.09
C SER A 211 -0.95 22.50 0.40
N VAL A 212 -1.46 21.70 -0.55
CA VAL A 212 -2.71 20.95 -0.37
C VAL A 212 -2.50 19.87 0.69
N HIS A 213 -3.41 19.81 1.67
CA HIS A 213 -3.37 18.84 2.75
C HIS A 213 -4.79 18.45 3.21
N GLY A 214 -4.88 17.37 4.00
CA GLY A 214 -6.09 16.81 4.57
C GLY A 214 -6.64 15.59 3.82
N ALA A 215 -7.70 15.00 4.35
CA ALA A 215 -8.34 13.84 3.73
C ALA A 215 -9.57 14.20 2.90
N SER A 216 -9.81 13.42 1.86
CA SER A 216 -11.06 13.42 1.10
C SER A 216 -11.63 12.00 1.04
N MET A 217 -12.93 11.91 0.75
CA MET A 217 -13.60 10.62 0.57
C MET A 217 -14.25 10.59 -0.80
N LEU A 218 -13.80 9.68 -1.65
CA LEU A 218 -14.41 9.45 -2.94
C LEU A 218 -15.48 8.37 -2.83
N VAL A 219 -16.60 8.60 -3.51
CA VAL A 219 -17.76 7.71 -3.51
C VAL A 219 -18.29 7.53 -4.94
N PRO A 220 -18.90 6.38 -5.26
CA PRO A 220 -19.54 6.16 -6.55
C PRO A 220 -20.62 7.21 -6.84
N GLY A 221 -20.79 7.54 -8.11
CA GLY A 221 -22.02 8.12 -8.62
C GLY A 221 -22.96 7.08 -9.23
N ASN A 222 -24.03 7.57 -9.85
CA ASN A 222 -25.06 6.73 -10.46
C ASN A 222 -24.61 6.19 -11.83
N VAL A 223 -23.75 5.18 -11.83
CA VAL A 223 -23.11 4.60 -13.03
C VAL A 223 -22.82 3.10 -12.86
N GLY A 224 -22.83 2.33 -13.94
CA GLY A 224 -22.46 0.90 -13.92
C GLY A 224 -23.31 0.07 -12.96
N TYR A 225 -22.66 -0.82 -12.20
CA TYR A 225 -23.30 -1.55 -11.10
C TYR A 225 -23.52 -0.68 -9.86
N ALA A 226 -22.84 0.46 -9.76
CA ALA A 226 -22.91 1.32 -8.59
C ALA A 226 -24.26 2.07 -8.43
N LYS A 227 -25.14 2.01 -9.43
CA LYS A 227 -26.45 2.69 -9.45
C LYS A 227 -27.34 2.36 -8.26
N ASP A 228 -27.21 1.15 -7.72
CA ASP A 228 -28.04 0.69 -6.59
C ASP A 228 -27.38 0.97 -5.23
N ILE A 229 -26.08 1.30 -5.21
CA ILE A 229 -25.30 1.47 -3.97
C ILE A 229 -24.79 2.89 -3.73
N TYR A 230 -24.85 3.79 -4.73
CA TYR A 230 -24.19 5.11 -4.65
C TYR A 230 -24.67 5.98 -3.47
N GLN A 231 -25.96 5.97 -3.14
CA GLN A 231 -26.50 6.73 -2.02
C GLN A 231 -25.98 6.20 -0.68
N LYS A 232 -25.99 4.87 -0.52
CA LYS A 232 -25.51 4.19 0.69
C LYS A 232 -24.02 4.40 0.88
N SER A 233 -23.22 4.26 -0.18
CA SER A 233 -21.80 4.60 -0.19
C SER A 233 -21.54 6.07 0.17
N GLY A 234 -22.38 6.99 -0.30
CA GLY A 234 -22.30 8.41 0.04
C GLY A 234 -22.49 8.69 1.54
N VAL A 235 -23.48 8.02 2.16
CA VAL A 235 -23.72 8.11 3.61
C VAL A 235 -22.54 7.55 4.39
N TYR A 236 -22.11 6.33 4.07
CA TYR A 236 -20.97 5.67 4.73
C TYR A 236 -19.69 6.51 4.58
N GLY A 237 -19.40 6.98 3.37
CA GLY A 237 -18.23 7.79 3.09
C GLY A 237 -18.21 9.08 3.91
N LYS A 238 -19.36 9.75 4.05
CA LYS A 238 -19.47 10.97 4.88
C LYS A 238 -19.20 10.68 6.35
N THR A 239 -19.78 9.62 6.90
CA THR A 239 -19.58 9.22 8.30
C THR A 239 -18.12 8.86 8.56
N ILE A 240 -17.52 8.04 7.69
CA ILE A 240 -16.11 7.63 7.80
C ILE A 240 -15.17 8.84 7.71
N LEU A 241 -15.40 9.76 6.77
CA LEU A 241 -14.56 10.95 6.61
C LEU A 241 -14.64 11.87 7.84
N ASN A 242 -15.83 12.05 8.40
CA ASN A 242 -16.02 12.86 9.60
C ASN A 242 -15.28 12.26 10.80
N ALA A 243 -15.39 10.95 11.02
CA ALA A 243 -14.65 10.24 12.07
C ALA A 243 -13.12 10.35 11.87
N LEU A 244 -12.63 10.10 10.65
CA LEU A 244 -11.22 10.23 10.31
C LEU A 244 -10.68 11.63 10.63
N THR A 245 -11.33 12.65 10.06
CA THR A 245 -10.82 14.03 10.12
C THR A 245 -10.87 14.61 11.53
N SER A 246 -11.96 14.35 12.27
CA SER A 246 -12.10 14.78 13.66
C SER A 246 -11.13 14.11 14.62
N GLN A 247 -10.94 12.79 14.53
CA GLN A 247 -10.09 12.05 15.47
C GLN A 247 -8.60 12.24 15.17
N VAL A 248 -8.23 12.32 13.88
CA VAL A 248 -6.83 12.55 13.50
C VAL A 248 -6.44 14.02 13.65
N GLY A 249 -7.39 14.96 13.51
CA GLY A 249 -7.12 16.39 13.53
C GLY A 249 -6.61 16.90 12.18
N MET A 250 -7.08 16.31 11.08
CA MET A 250 -6.71 16.69 9.72
C MET A 250 -7.83 17.47 9.03
N LYS A 251 -7.49 18.25 8.00
CA LYS A 251 -8.47 19.02 7.23
C LYS A 251 -9.45 18.08 6.51
N ASN A 252 -10.75 18.32 6.68
CA ASN A 252 -11.79 17.62 5.94
C ASN A 252 -12.01 18.31 4.58
N ARG A 253 -11.68 17.62 3.49
CA ARG A 253 -11.84 18.13 2.12
C ARG A 253 -13.16 17.73 1.46
N GLY A 254 -14.00 17.00 2.19
CA GLY A 254 -15.34 16.63 1.76
C GLY A 254 -15.43 15.30 1.01
N VAL A 255 -16.69 14.94 0.75
CA VAL A 255 -17.05 13.76 -0.04
C VAL A 255 -17.14 14.16 -1.51
N ILE A 256 -16.48 13.39 -2.39
CA ILE A 256 -16.36 13.67 -3.82
C ILE A 256 -17.00 12.52 -4.60
N LEU A 257 -18.08 12.82 -5.32
CA LEU A 257 -18.75 11.86 -6.19
C LEU A 257 -17.93 11.64 -7.48
N ARG A 258 -17.73 10.37 -7.86
CA ARG A 258 -16.95 9.98 -9.04
C ARG A 258 -17.68 8.94 -9.88
N ASN A 259 -17.63 9.12 -11.20
CA ASN A 259 -18.17 8.17 -12.19
C ASN A 259 -17.07 7.49 -13.03
N ASP A 260 -15.82 7.83 -12.78
CA ASP A 260 -14.66 7.45 -13.57
C ASP A 260 -13.73 6.50 -12.82
N ILE A 261 -14.14 5.92 -11.69
CA ILE A 261 -13.34 4.97 -10.92
C ILE A 261 -13.85 3.57 -11.22
N THR A 262 -13.06 2.77 -11.94
CA THR A 262 -13.43 1.40 -12.33
C THR A 262 -13.83 0.54 -11.13
N GLY A 263 -13.08 0.62 -10.03
CA GLY A 263 -13.37 -0.12 -8.80
C GLY A 263 -14.69 0.26 -8.12
N PHE A 264 -15.23 1.44 -8.40
CA PHE A 264 -16.58 1.82 -7.98
C PHE A 264 -17.63 1.28 -8.93
N ASN A 265 -17.43 1.52 -10.23
CA ASN A 265 -18.44 1.28 -11.25
C ASN A 265 -18.73 -0.22 -11.47
N TRP A 266 -17.82 -1.09 -11.05
CA TRP A 266 -17.95 -2.55 -11.05
C TRP A 266 -18.41 -3.13 -9.71
N SER A 267 -18.61 -2.31 -8.68
CA SER A 267 -19.08 -2.79 -7.38
C SER A 267 -20.61 -2.86 -7.33
N LYS A 268 -21.11 -3.98 -6.81
CA LYS A 268 -22.53 -4.25 -6.51
C LYS A 268 -22.84 -4.06 -5.02
N VAL A 269 -21.82 -3.83 -4.21
CA VAL A 269 -21.89 -3.63 -2.76
C VAL A 269 -21.47 -2.20 -2.40
N PRO A 270 -21.81 -1.68 -1.20
CA PRO A 270 -21.34 -0.36 -0.78
C PRO A 270 -19.81 -0.26 -0.84
N VAL A 271 -19.30 0.80 -1.46
CA VAL A 271 -17.86 1.00 -1.66
C VAL A 271 -17.49 2.47 -1.49
N VAL A 272 -16.39 2.72 -0.78
CA VAL A 272 -15.82 4.04 -0.56
C VAL A 272 -14.30 4.01 -0.79
N LEU A 273 -13.70 5.15 -1.12
CA LEU A 273 -12.25 5.29 -1.25
C LEU A 273 -11.79 6.49 -0.44
N VAL A 274 -10.94 6.25 0.54
CA VAL A 274 -10.34 7.33 1.33
C VAL A 274 -9.02 7.74 0.70
N GLU A 275 -8.87 9.05 0.47
CA GLU A 275 -7.56 9.68 0.27
C GLU A 275 -7.14 10.24 1.63
N MET A 276 -6.26 9.52 2.33
CA MET A 276 -6.01 9.73 3.76
C MET A 276 -5.09 10.91 4.09
N GLY A 277 -4.58 11.61 3.07
CA GLY A 277 -3.66 12.74 3.16
C GLY A 277 -2.91 12.91 1.83
N TYR A 278 -2.10 13.97 1.70
CA TYR A 278 -1.33 14.27 0.49
C TYR A 278 0.14 13.92 0.65
N MET A 279 0.62 12.93 -0.10
CA MET A 279 2.04 12.55 -0.14
C MET A 279 2.92 13.61 -0.84
N SER A 280 2.29 14.54 -1.57
CA SER A 280 2.94 15.70 -2.18
C SER A 280 3.17 16.86 -1.21
N ASN A 281 2.53 16.85 -0.03
CA ASN A 281 2.73 17.84 1.01
C ASN A 281 3.87 17.36 1.95
N PRO A 282 4.98 18.11 2.08
CA PRO A 282 6.13 17.65 2.86
C PRO A 282 5.87 17.41 4.35
N GLU A 283 4.89 18.10 4.94
CA GLU A 283 4.53 17.93 6.36
C GLU A 283 3.64 16.71 6.55
N GLU A 284 2.60 16.55 5.72
CA GLU A 284 1.74 15.35 5.76
C GLU A 284 2.52 14.10 5.39
N ASP A 285 3.38 14.12 4.37
CA ASP A 285 4.19 12.97 3.98
C ASP A 285 5.05 12.44 5.14
N LYS A 286 5.73 13.32 5.89
CA LYS A 286 6.50 12.92 7.06
C LYS A 286 5.63 12.26 8.13
N LEU A 287 4.41 12.76 8.34
CA LEU A 287 3.46 12.16 9.27
C LEU A 287 2.96 10.81 8.77
N LEU A 288 2.51 10.72 7.51
CA LEU A 288 2.04 9.50 6.86
C LEU A 288 3.10 8.39 6.89
N ALA A 289 4.37 8.74 6.86
CA ALA A 289 5.47 7.78 6.98
C ALA A 289 5.70 7.21 8.40
N THR A 290 5.03 7.75 9.42
CA THR A 290 5.21 7.31 10.81
C THR A 290 4.17 6.26 11.22
N ASP A 291 4.64 5.22 11.91
CA ASP A 291 3.77 4.13 12.38
C ASP A 291 2.64 4.61 13.30
N SER A 292 2.93 5.57 14.19
CA SER A 292 1.96 6.13 15.13
C SER A 292 0.84 6.91 14.45
N TYR A 293 1.14 7.62 13.36
CA TYR A 293 0.12 8.34 12.60
C TYR A 293 -0.73 7.38 11.75
N GLN A 294 -0.10 6.36 11.15
CA GLN A 294 -0.80 5.28 10.45
C GLN A 294 -1.77 4.54 11.39
N GLU A 295 -1.35 4.26 12.63
CA GLU A 295 -2.18 3.67 13.68
C GLU A 295 -3.38 4.56 14.02
N LYS A 296 -3.14 5.87 14.15
CA LYS A 296 -4.20 6.86 14.42
C LYS A 296 -5.23 6.91 13.29
N ILE A 297 -4.78 6.88 12.03
CA ILE A 297 -5.65 6.80 10.84
C ILE A 297 -6.47 5.52 10.87
N ALA A 298 -5.82 4.36 11.02
CA ALA A 298 -6.50 3.06 11.02
C ALA A 298 -7.60 2.98 12.10
N LYS A 299 -7.31 3.44 13.32
CA LYS A 299 -8.29 3.49 14.41
C LYS A 299 -9.48 4.41 14.11
N ALA A 300 -9.22 5.56 13.49
CA ALA A 300 -10.28 6.51 13.13
C ALA A 300 -11.15 6.00 11.98
N LEU A 301 -10.55 5.33 10.98
CA LEU A 301 -11.28 4.63 9.92
C LEU A 301 -12.18 3.54 10.50
N TYR A 302 -11.64 2.68 11.38
CA TYR A 302 -12.44 1.68 12.10
C TYR A 302 -13.65 2.31 12.81
N SER A 303 -13.43 3.40 13.56
CA SER A 303 -14.50 4.08 14.28
C SER A 303 -15.63 4.53 13.35
N GLY A 304 -15.27 5.13 12.22
CA GLY A 304 -16.22 5.59 11.21
C GLY A 304 -16.95 4.45 10.49
N ILE A 305 -16.27 3.33 10.23
CA ILE A 305 -16.89 2.13 9.66
C ILE A 305 -17.91 1.54 10.64
N ASN A 306 -17.50 1.37 11.90
CA ASN A 306 -18.38 0.85 12.96
C ASN A 306 -19.61 1.74 13.20
N GLU A 307 -19.48 3.06 13.05
CA GLU A 307 -20.61 3.98 13.11
C GLU A 307 -21.52 3.87 11.87
N SER A 308 -20.95 3.64 10.69
CA SER A 308 -21.72 3.55 9.44
C SER A 308 -22.58 2.30 9.33
N LEU A 309 -22.20 1.23 10.03
CA LEU A 309 -22.81 -0.11 9.93
C LEU A 309 -23.81 -0.42 11.05
N LYS A 310 -24.04 0.52 11.96
CA LYS A 310 -25.07 0.45 13.01
C LYS A 310 -26.38 1.06 12.54
#